data_AF-A0AAN6MZZ6-F1
#
_entry.id   AF-A0AAN6MZZ6-F1
#
_cell.length_a   1.000
_cell.length_b   1.000
_cell.length_c   1.000
_cell.angle_alpha   90.00
_cell.angle_beta   90.00
_cell.angle_gamma   90.00
#
_symmetry.space_group_name_H-M   'P 1'
#
loop_
_entity.id
_entity.type
_entity.pdbx_description
1 polymer ?
#
loop_
_entity_poly.entity_id
_entity_poly.type
_entity_poly.pdbx_seq_one_letter_code
_entity_poly.pdbx_strand_id
1 'polypeptide(L)'
;MALQDAAADAMDLLRVLKQRVFLHVVGGLNVVIFVSVLSIGVSAVYGGSRTLTALAQQGYAPQIFTYIDPSGRPLWSVAIIIAFGLLGYLNLTASGPDIFDWLLALSGLAALFT
;
A
#
# COMPACT_ATOMS: atom_id res chain seq x y z
N MET A 1 -25.74 -18.71 -45.71
CA MET A 1 -26.32 -18.70 -44.36
C MET A 1 -25.40 -19.43 -43.38
N ALA A 2 -25.22 -20.76 -43.46
CA ALA A 2 -24.35 -21.53 -42.55
C ALA A 2 -22.86 -21.09 -42.46
N LEU A 3 -22.28 -20.55 -43.54
CA LEU A 3 -20.90 -20.03 -43.56
C LEU A 3 -20.73 -18.72 -42.77
N GLN A 4 -21.81 -17.96 -42.60
CA GLN A 4 -21.82 -16.69 -41.88
C GLN A 4 -22.04 -16.90 -40.37
N ASP A 5 -22.79 -17.94 -40.01
CA ASP A 5 -23.02 -18.37 -38.63
C ASP A 5 -21.74 -18.97 -38.01
N ALA A 6 -20.99 -19.80 -38.75
CA ALA A 6 -19.72 -20.36 -38.28
C ALA A 6 -18.64 -19.30 -38.02
N ALA A 7 -18.63 -18.20 -38.79
CA ALA A 7 -17.72 -17.08 -38.57
C ALA A 7 -18.10 -16.26 -37.32
N ALA A 8 -19.39 -16.15 -37.02
CA ALA A 8 -19.88 -15.49 -35.81
C ALA A 8 -19.53 -16.29 -34.55
N ASP A 9 -19.71 -17.62 -34.57
CA ASP A 9 -19.29 -18.50 -33.47
C ASP A 9 -17.78 -18.44 -33.22
N ALA A 10 -16.94 -18.46 -34.27
CA ALA A 10 -15.49 -18.34 -34.13
C ALA A 10 -15.06 -16.99 -33.51
N MET A 11 -15.74 -15.90 -33.86
CA MET A 11 -15.47 -14.57 -33.28
C MET A 11 -15.87 -14.50 -31.80
N ASP A 12 -16.98 -15.13 -31.43
CA ASP A 12 -17.43 -15.18 -30.03
C ASP A 12 -16.51 -16.05 -29.17
N LEU A 13 -16.03 -17.19 -29.72
CA LEU A 13 -15.00 -18.00 -29.06
C LEU A 13 -13.70 -17.21 -28.84
N LEU A 14 -13.26 -16.42 -29.81
CA LEU A 14 -12.10 -15.55 -29.66
C LEU A 14 -12.31 -14.47 -28.57
N ARG A 15 -13.51 -13.89 -28.47
CA ARG A 15 -13.84 -12.94 -27.38
C ARG A 15 -13.78 -13.62 -26.02
N VAL A 16 -14.36 -14.81 -25.87
CA VAL A 16 -14.36 -15.56 -24.61
C VAL A 16 -12.94 -15.95 -24.20
N LEU A 17 -12.12 -16.41 -25.14
CA LEU A 17 -10.71 -16.76 -24.87
C LEU A 17 -9.90 -15.53 -24.45
N LYS A 18 -10.06 -14.39 -25.14
CA LYS A 18 -9.40 -13.14 -24.79
C LYS A 18 -9.84 -12.64 -23.40
N GLN A 19 -11.12 -12.72 -23.10
CA GLN A 19 -11.67 -12.33 -21.79
C GLN A 19 -11.15 -13.23 -20.66
N ARG A 20 -11.08 -14.56 -20.88
CA ARG A 20 -10.55 -15.51 -19.89
C ARG A 20 -9.06 -15.32 -19.63
N VAL A 21 -8.26 -15.09 -20.68
CA VAL A 21 -6.83 -14.81 -20.53
C VAL A 21 -6.62 -13.49 -19.79
N PHE A 22 -7.38 -12.45 -20.16
CA PHE A 22 -7.34 -11.16 -19.48
C PHE A 22 -7.69 -11.27 -17.99
N LEU A 23 -8.75 -12.02 -17.64
CA LEU A 23 -9.13 -12.29 -16.25
C LEU A 23 -8.03 -12.99 -15.44
N HIS A 24 -7.34 -13.97 -16.01
CA HIS A 24 -6.24 -14.66 -15.31
C HIS A 24 -5.05 -13.72 -15.08
N VAL A 25 -4.68 -12.91 -16.08
CA VAL A 25 -3.57 -11.96 -15.96
C VAL A 25 -3.89 -10.85 -14.96
N VAL A 26 -5.05 -10.19 -15.09
CA VAL A 26 -5.46 -9.11 -14.17
C VAL A 26 -5.72 -9.64 -12.76
N GLY A 27 -6.33 -10.82 -12.64
CA GLY A 27 -6.53 -11.48 -11.35
C GLY A 27 -5.22 -11.77 -10.63
N GLY A 28 -4.23 -12.33 -11.34
CA GLY A 28 -2.90 -12.57 -10.80
C GLY A 28 -2.19 -11.29 -10.36
N LEU A 29 -2.27 -10.23 -11.17
CA LEU A 29 -1.69 -8.92 -10.85
C LEU A 29 -2.31 -8.29 -9.59
N ASN A 30 -3.63 -8.36 -9.44
CA ASN A 30 -4.31 -7.82 -8.25
C ASN A 30 -3.86 -8.52 -6.96
N VAL A 31 -3.68 -9.85 -7.01
CA VAL A 31 -3.15 -10.61 -5.87
C VAL A 31 -1.73 -10.18 -5.54
N VAL A 32 -0.86 -10.03 -6.54
CA VAL A 32 0.53 -9.59 -6.34
C VAL A 32 0.56 -8.19 -5.72
N ILE A 33 -0.21 -7.24 -6.25
CA ILE A 33 -0.28 -5.86 -5.72
C ILE A 33 -0.73 -5.89 -4.25
N PHE A 34 -1.76 -6.68 -3.92
CA PHE A 34 -2.24 -6.80 -2.55
C PHE A 34 -1.15 -7.33 -1.61
N VAL A 35 -0.45 -8.40 -2.00
CA VAL A 35 0.66 -8.96 -1.22
C VAL A 35 1.82 -7.98 -1.09
N SER A 36 2.17 -7.25 -2.16
CA SER A 36 3.20 -6.23 -2.16
C SER A 36 2.89 -5.08 -1.21
N VAL A 37 1.66 -4.57 -1.24
CA VAL A 37 1.22 -3.47 -0.36
C VAL A 37 1.18 -3.90 1.11
N LEU A 38 0.73 -5.13 1.40
CA LEU A 38 0.79 -5.67 2.77
C LEU A 38 2.23 -5.79 3.28
N SER A 39 3.14 -6.30 2.43
CA SER A 39 4.55 -6.48 2.79
C SER A 39 5.26 -5.14 3.08
N ILE A 40 5.06 -4.14 2.20
CA ILE A 40 5.67 -2.82 2.40
C ILE A 40 5.08 -2.11 3.62
N GLY A 41 3.79 -2.31 3.91
CA GLY A 41 3.14 -1.78 5.11
C GLY A 41 3.78 -2.26 6.41
N VAL A 42 4.01 -3.56 6.55
CA VAL A 42 4.69 -4.14 7.73
C VAL A 42 6.12 -3.61 7.84
N SER A 43 6.83 -3.51 6.71
CA SER A 43 8.21 -3.01 6.66
C SER A 43 8.31 -1.54 7.07
N ALA A 44 7.37 -0.69 6.61
CA ALA A 44 7.31 0.72 6.98
C ALA A 44 7.06 0.92 8.47
N VAL A 45 6.14 0.16 9.07
CA VAL A 45 5.87 0.22 10.52
C VAL A 45 7.09 -0.25 11.33
N TYR A 46 7.73 -1.35 10.91
CA TYR A 46 8.92 -1.90 11.55
C TYR A 46 10.12 -0.95 11.49
N GLY A 47 10.35 -0.32 10.33
CA GLY A 47 11.41 0.67 10.12
C GLY A 47 11.14 1.97 10.86
N GLY A 48 9.97 2.57 10.65
CA GLY A 48 9.59 3.86 11.25
C GLY A 48 9.60 3.84 12.77
N SER A 49 9.10 2.76 13.39
CA SER A 49 9.11 2.66 14.86
C SER A 49 10.52 2.60 15.45
N ARG A 50 11.49 1.95 14.78
CA ARG A 50 12.90 1.93 15.22
C ARG A 50 13.59 3.24 14.98
N THR A 51 13.38 3.86 13.82
CA THR A 51 13.94 5.19 13.53
C THR A 51 13.45 6.21 14.56
N LEU A 52 12.14 6.21 14.88
CA LEU A 52 11.58 7.11 15.89
C LEU A 52 12.14 6.84 17.29
N THR A 53 12.30 5.57 17.67
CA THR A 53 12.90 5.19 18.96
C THR A 53 14.37 5.59 19.04
N ALA A 54 15.13 5.44 17.95
CA ALA A 54 16.53 5.88 17.90
C ALA A 54 16.66 7.41 18.00
N LEU A 55 15.74 8.17 17.37
CA LEU A 55 15.68 9.63 17.51
C LEU A 55 15.34 10.04 18.95
N ALA A 56 14.46 9.31 19.63
CA ALA A 56 14.11 9.55 21.03
C ALA A 56 15.28 9.27 21.97
N GLN A 57 16.09 8.24 21.68
CA GLN A 57 17.33 7.95 22.42
C GLN A 57 18.39 9.03 22.24
N GLN A 58 18.46 9.66 21.07
CA GLN A 58 19.38 10.76 20.77
C GLN A 58 18.90 12.13 21.32
N GLY A 59 17.71 12.20 21.94
CA GLY A 59 17.15 13.43 22.49
C GLY A 59 16.44 14.33 21.47
N TYR A 60 16.30 13.90 20.21
CA TYR A 60 15.58 14.63 19.16
C TYR A 60 14.06 14.40 19.20
N ALA A 61 13.59 13.36 19.91
CA ALA A 61 12.17 13.08 20.09
C ALA A 61 11.82 12.87 21.58
N PRO A 62 10.54 13.02 21.98
CA PRO A 62 10.11 12.88 23.37
C PRO A 62 10.53 11.53 23.98
N GLN A 63 11.02 11.55 25.22
CA GLN A 63 11.52 10.35 25.92
C GLN A 63 10.47 9.23 26.09
N ILE A 64 9.19 9.55 25.90
CA ILE A 64 8.08 8.59 25.90
C ILE A 64 8.28 7.50 24.82
N PHE A 65 8.88 7.86 23.68
CA PHE A 65 9.16 6.93 22.58
C PHE A 65 10.41 6.06 22.80
N THR A 66 11.19 6.32 23.86
CA THR A 66 12.36 5.51 24.23
C THR A 66 11.97 4.24 24.99
N TYR A 67 10.71 4.11 25.41
CA TYR A 67 10.23 2.93 26.12
C TYR A 67 10.21 1.69 25.21
N ILE A 68 10.97 0.67 25.61
CA ILE A 68 11.09 -0.61 24.94
C ILE A 68 10.57 -1.70 25.89
N ASP A 69 9.62 -2.49 25.42
CA ASP A 69 9.11 -3.64 26.16
C ASP A 69 10.21 -4.69 26.40
N PRO A 70 10.05 -5.58 27.40
CA PRO A 70 10.99 -6.69 27.64
C PRO A 70 11.13 -7.65 26.46
N SER A 71 10.21 -7.63 25.50
CA SER A 71 10.32 -8.34 24.21
C SER A 71 11.06 -7.55 23.11
N GLY A 72 11.70 -6.43 23.45
CA GLY A 72 12.48 -5.60 22.52
C GLY A 72 11.63 -4.74 21.56
N ARG A 73 10.34 -4.54 21.85
CA ARG A 73 9.40 -3.84 20.97
C ARG A 73 9.09 -2.43 21.50
N PRO A 74 9.29 -1.37 20.71
CA PRO A 74 8.93 -0.02 21.13
C PRO A 74 7.42 0.22 20.93
N LEU A 75 6.59 -0.13 21.92
CA LEU A 75 5.12 -0.09 21.82
C LEU A 75 4.58 1.29 21.43
N TRP A 76 5.04 2.35 22.11
CA TRP A 76 4.56 3.72 21.86
C TRP A 76 4.92 4.22 20.45
N SER A 77 6.13 3.89 20.00
CA SER A 77 6.59 4.22 18.64
C SER A 77 5.81 3.45 17.57
N VAL A 78 5.43 2.19 17.82
CA VAL A 78 4.57 1.43 16.90
C VAL A 78 3.16 2.00 16.86
N ALA A 79 2.58 2.31 18.03
CA ALA A 79 1.22 2.84 18.12
C ALA A 79 1.05 4.15 17.37
N ILE A 80 2.01 5.08 17.50
CA ILE A 80 1.94 6.37 16.79
C ILE A 80 2.09 6.19 15.27
N ILE A 81 2.99 5.32 14.81
CA ILE A 81 3.18 5.05 13.37
C ILE A 81 1.92 4.41 12.77
N ILE A 82 1.27 3.49 13.49
CA ILE A 82 -0.02 2.92 13.07
C ILE A 82 -1.13 3.98 13.06
N ALA A 83 -1.15 4.90 14.04
CA ALA A 83 -2.11 5.99 14.06
C ALA A 83 -1.98 6.91 12.84
N PHE A 84 -0.76 7.21 12.37
CA PHE A 84 -0.54 7.91 11.10
C PHE A 84 -1.03 7.11 9.89
N GLY A 85 -0.97 5.78 9.92
CA GLY A 85 -1.56 4.92 8.90
C GLY A 85 -3.07 5.09 8.73
N LEU A 86 -3.78 5.52 9.78
CA LEU A 86 -5.23 5.81 9.70
C LEU A 86 -5.55 7.00 8.79
N LEU A 87 -4.58 7.87 8.49
CA LEU A 87 -4.76 8.96 7.52
C LEU A 87 -5.11 8.42 6.11
N GLY A 88 -4.77 7.17 5.80
CA GLY A 88 -5.18 6.53 4.55
C GLY A 88 -6.70 6.44 4.38
N TYR A 89 -7.48 6.44 5.47
CA TYR A 89 -8.95 6.46 5.40
C TYR A 89 -9.51 7.77 4.83
N LEU A 90 -8.73 8.86 4.80
CA LEU A 90 -9.15 10.13 4.19
C LEU A 90 -9.45 9.99 2.68
N ASN A 91 -8.87 8.99 2.02
CA ASN A 91 -9.14 8.69 0.62
C ASN A 91 -10.58 8.22 0.35
N LEU A 92 -11.36 7.90 1.39
CA LEU A 92 -12.79 7.52 1.23
C LEU A 92 -13.71 8.73 1.04
N THR A 93 -13.21 9.95 1.21
CA THR A 93 -14.00 11.18 1.05
C THR A 93 -14.03 11.65 -0.41
N ALA A 94 -14.98 12.52 -0.77
CA ALA A 94 -15.10 13.04 -2.14
C ALA A 94 -13.86 13.81 -2.63
N SER A 95 -13.06 14.36 -1.70
CA SER A 95 -11.77 15.03 -1.97
C SER A 95 -10.56 14.13 -1.67
N GLY A 96 -10.76 12.82 -1.56
CA GLY A 96 -9.72 11.84 -1.25
C GLY A 96 -8.48 11.90 -2.15
N PRO A 97 -8.65 11.98 -3.49
CA PRO A 97 -7.51 12.07 -4.41
C PRO A 97 -6.63 13.30 -4.18
N ASP A 98 -7.23 14.48 -3.96
CA ASP A 98 -6.48 15.72 -3.75
C ASP A 98 -5.62 15.66 -2.47
N ILE A 99 -6.20 15.11 -1.39
CA ILE A 99 -5.50 14.94 -0.11
C ILE A 99 -4.38 13.90 -0.25
N PHE A 100 -4.63 12.82 -0.98
CA PHE A 100 -3.62 11.80 -1.25
C PHE A 100 -2.44 12.38 -2.04
N ASP A 101 -2.69 13.20 -3.05
CA ASP A 101 -1.64 13.84 -3.84
C ASP A 101 -0.76 14.78 -3.01
N TRP A 102 -1.33 15.54 -2.07
CA TRP A 102 -0.53 16.36 -1.13
C TRP A 102 0.37 15.50 -0.24
N LEU A 103 -0.16 14.39 0.31
CA LEU A 103 0.60 13.48 1.16
C LEU A 103 1.69 12.74 0.36
N LEU A 104 1.39 12.36 -0.88
CA LEU A 104 2.34 11.72 -1.79
C LEU A 104 3.48 12.67 -2.17
N ALA A 105 3.16 13.94 -2.49
CA ALA A 105 4.16 14.96 -2.77
C ALA A 105 5.06 15.23 -1.55
N LEU A 106 4.49 15.30 -0.34
CA LEU A 106 5.26 15.45 0.90
C LEU A 106 6.20 14.26 1.16
N SER A 107 5.72 13.04 0.95
CA SER A 107 6.55 11.82 1.08
C SER A 107 7.68 11.80 0.06
N GLY A 108 7.41 12.19 -1.19
CA GLY A 108 8.44 12.31 -2.23
C GLY A 108 9.50 13.34 -1.86
N LEU A 109 9.09 14.49 -1.33
CA LEU A 109 10.01 15.52 -0.84
C LEU A 109 10.88 15.02 0.31
N ALA A 110 10.31 14.32 1.29
CA ALA A 110 11.06 13.74 2.41
C ALA A 110 12.13 12.74 1.93
N ALA A 111 11.82 11.91 0.93
CA ALA A 111 12.77 10.98 0.34
C ALA A 111 13.90 11.66 -0.45
N LEU A 112 13.66 12.85 -1.01
CA LEU A 112 14.70 13.63 -1.70
C LEU A 112 15.71 14.26 -0.74
N PHE A 113 15.32 14.56 0.50
CA PHE A 113 16.17 15.19 1.51
C PHE A 113 16.75 14.20 2.56
N THR A 114 16.37 12.92 2.49
CA THR A 114 16.95 11.83 3.30
C THR A 114 18.27 11.39 2.69
#